data_AF-M0CA78-F1
#
_entry.id   AF-M0CA78-F1
#
_cell.length_a   1.000
_cell.length_b   1.000
_cell.length_c   1.000
_cell.angle_alpha   90.00
_cell.angle_beta   90.00
_cell.angle_gamma   90.00
#
_symmetry.space_group_name_H-M   'P 1'
#
loop_
_entity.id
_entity.type
_entity.pdbx_description
1 polymer ?
#
loop_
_entity_poly.entity_id
_entity_poly.type
_entity_poly.pdbx_seq_one_letter_code
_entity_poly.pdbx_strand_id
1 'polypeptide(L)'
;MALSLLAVGTAAVAGYALRSGQRTDSPSRSKANLGARIIGRNEVPDGATVVDSTSQRLGKIPGARRAIDRAVRNDAREEWEHVTIDRDGAWSVVDTVRGSLPYYSGSAGEYNGVYVRHNDRIIVLDAIGWARLEEPLH
;
A
#
# COMPACT_ATOMS: atom_id res chain seq x y z
N MET A 1 59.06 -20.97 34.26
CA MET A 1 58.71 -19.73 33.54
C MET A 1 58.48 -20.10 32.09
N ALA A 2 57.23 -20.00 31.62
CA ALA A 2 56.85 -20.30 30.24
C ALA A 2 56.16 -19.06 29.67
N LEU A 3 56.72 -18.57 28.57
CA LEU A 3 56.29 -17.39 27.82
C LEU A 3 55.42 -17.83 26.63
N SER A 4 54.46 -16.97 26.31
CA SER A 4 53.78 -16.85 25.00
C SER A 4 52.70 -17.92 24.72
N LEU A 5 51.55 -17.62 24.12
CA LEU A 5 51.21 -16.62 23.11
C LEU A 5 49.75 -16.14 23.32
N LEU A 6 49.54 -14.83 23.31
CA LEU A 6 48.23 -14.21 23.14
C LEU A 6 47.77 -14.44 21.68
N ALA A 7 46.82 -15.36 21.48
CA ALA A 7 46.10 -15.46 20.22
C ALA A 7 45.06 -14.34 20.16
N VAL A 8 45.45 -13.19 19.59
CA VAL A 8 44.49 -12.14 19.22
C VAL A 8 43.77 -12.62 17.96
N GLY A 9 42.61 -13.25 18.16
CA GLY A 9 41.72 -13.62 17.06
C GLY A 9 41.10 -12.37 16.45
N THR A 10 41.70 -11.89 15.36
CA THR A 10 41.08 -10.87 14.50
C THR A 10 39.87 -11.49 13.80
N ALA A 11 38.67 -11.22 14.30
CA ALA A 11 37.45 -11.51 13.54
C ALA A 11 37.42 -10.53 12.37
N ALA A 12 37.58 -11.05 11.16
CA ALA A 12 37.39 -10.29 9.93
C ALA A 12 35.94 -9.78 9.91
N VAL A 13 35.77 -8.46 10.00
CA VAL A 13 34.51 -7.81 9.66
C VAL A 13 34.31 -8.06 8.18
N ALA A 14 33.43 -9.01 7.85
CA ALA A 14 32.92 -9.16 6.50
C ALA A 14 32.18 -7.86 6.19
N GLY A 15 32.88 -6.94 5.52
CA GLY A 15 32.31 -5.72 5.01
C GLY A 15 31.13 -6.10 4.13
N TYR A 16 29.93 -5.79 4.62
CA TYR A 16 28.70 -5.85 3.86
C TYR A 16 28.80 -4.75 2.80
N ALA A 17 29.55 -5.03 1.73
CA ALA A 17 29.42 -4.30 0.49
C ALA A 17 28.08 -4.75 -0.09
N LEU A 18 27.00 -4.07 0.34
CA LEU A 18 25.84 -3.90 -0.52
C LEU A 18 26.38 -3.23 -1.78
N ARG A 19 26.75 -4.07 -2.74
CA ARG A 19 26.79 -3.71 -4.13
C ARG A 19 25.41 -3.12 -4.36
N SER A 20 25.36 -1.80 -4.46
CA SER A 20 24.25 -1.09 -5.09
C SER A 20 24.26 -1.59 -6.53
N GLY A 21 23.73 -2.79 -6.71
CA GLY A 21 23.25 -3.27 -7.98
C GLY A 21 22.28 -2.19 -8.36
N GLN A 22 22.73 -1.36 -9.30
CA GLN A 22 21.89 -0.59 -10.17
C GLN A 22 20.90 -1.62 -10.70
N ARG A 23 19.78 -1.73 -9.99
CA ARG A 23 18.68 -2.60 -10.30
C ARG A 23 18.25 -2.02 -11.64
N THR A 24 18.66 -2.68 -12.70
CA THR A 24 17.90 -2.64 -13.94
C THR A 24 16.49 -2.96 -13.49
N ASP A 25 15.70 -1.89 -13.32
CA ASP A 25 14.25 -1.91 -13.25
C ASP A 25 13.79 -2.51 -14.56
N SER A 26 13.93 -3.83 -14.69
CA SER A 26 13.06 -4.61 -15.55
C SER A 26 11.70 -4.49 -14.89
N PRO A 27 10.73 -3.84 -15.52
CA PRO A 27 9.43 -3.69 -14.91
C PRO A 27 8.76 -5.06 -14.84
N SER A 28 8.91 -5.74 -13.70
CA SER A 28 8.10 -6.92 -13.40
C SER A 28 6.65 -6.45 -13.39
N ARG A 29 5.87 -6.90 -14.38
CA ARG A 29 4.43 -6.59 -14.49
C ARG A 29 3.76 -7.04 -13.21
N SER A 30 3.46 -6.07 -12.34
CA SER A 30 2.81 -6.31 -11.06
C SER A 30 1.39 -5.79 -11.15
N LYS A 31 0.46 -6.49 -10.50
CA LYS A 31 -0.95 -6.13 -10.47
C LYS A 31 -1.36 -5.86 -9.04
N ALA A 32 -2.06 -4.75 -8.82
CA ALA A 32 -2.72 -4.45 -7.55
C ALA A 32 -4.17 -4.03 -7.83
N ASN A 33 -5.06 -4.36 -6.90
CA ASN A 33 -6.42 -3.87 -6.95
C ASN A 33 -6.57 -2.74 -5.92
N LEU A 34 -7.06 -1.59 -6.37
CA LEU A 34 -7.53 -0.56 -5.45
C LEU A 34 -9.01 -0.79 -5.21
N GLY A 35 -9.35 -1.14 -3.97
CA GLY A 35 -10.70 -1.36 -3.51
C GLY A 35 -11.36 -0.07 -3.03
N ALA A 36 -12.67 0.02 -3.22
CA ALA A 36 -13.54 1.05 -2.67
C ALA A 36 -14.82 0.43 -2.12
N ARG A 37 -15.22 0.83 -0.91
CA ARG A 37 -16.46 0.39 -0.27
C ARG A 37 -17.15 1.56 0.44
N ILE A 38 -18.47 1.63 0.34
CA ILE A 38 -19.31 2.58 1.08
C ILE A 38 -19.50 2.06 2.50
N ILE A 39 -19.31 2.94 3.47
CA ILE A 39 -19.53 2.66 4.89
C ILE A 39 -20.47 3.69 5.51
N GLY A 40 -21.16 3.27 6.57
CA GLY A 40 -21.94 4.14 7.43
C GLY A 40 -21.06 5.14 8.20
N ARG A 41 -21.64 6.27 8.61
CA ARG A 41 -20.92 7.28 9.40
C ARG A 41 -20.45 6.76 10.75
N ASN A 42 -21.20 5.83 11.34
CA ASN A 42 -20.89 5.14 12.58
C ASN A 42 -19.83 4.05 12.43
N GLU A 43 -19.42 3.71 11.20
CA GLU A 43 -18.36 2.74 10.90
C GLU A 43 -17.00 3.43 10.65
N VAL A 44 -16.96 4.77 10.74
CA VAL A 44 -15.71 5.53 10.68
C VAL A 44 -15.04 5.45 12.05
N PRO A 45 -13.81 4.93 12.15
CA PRO A 45 -13.08 4.90 13.41
C PRO A 45 -12.79 6.30 13.93
N ASP A 46 -12.84 6.49 15.25
CA ASP A 46 -12.65 7.80 15.89
C ASP A 46 -11.29 8.45 15.56
N GLY A 47 -10.27 7.63 15.28
CA GLY A 47 -8.93 8.08 14.89
C GLY A 47 -8.73 8.29 13.38
N ALA A 48 -9.72 7.97 12.54
CA ALA A 48 -9.60 8.07 11.09
C ALA A 48 -9.85 9.50 10.62
N THR A 49 -8.98 10.00 9.74
CA THR A 49 -9.20 11.28 9.07
C THR A 49 -10.01 11.07 7.79
N VAL A 50 -11.18 11.70 7.72
CA VAL A 50 -12.00 11.70 6.50
C VAL A 50 -11.58 12.85 5.59
N VAL A 51 -11.08 12.54 4.39
CA VAL A 51 -10.67 13.52 3.39
C VAL A 51 -11.77 13.77 2.35
N ASP A 52 -11.81 14.97 1.78
CA ASP A 52 -12.77 15.27 0.72
C ASP A 52 -12.37 14.61 -0.62
N SER A 53 -13.34 14.07 -1.36
CA SER A 53 -13.14 13.48 -2.69
C SER A 53 -12.54 14.45 -3.73
N THR A 54 -12.70 15.75 -3.53
CA THR A 54 -12.10 16.79 -4.37
C THR A 54 -10.64 17.07 -4.04
N SER A 55 -10.10 16.46 -2.96
CA SER A 55 -8.71 16.61 -2.56
C SER A 55 -7.75 16.28 -3.70
N GLN A 56 -6.83 17.20 -4.00
CA GLN A 56 -5.79 16.97 -5.01
C GLN A 56 -4.91 15.75 -4.67
N ARG A 57 -4.74 15.46 -3.38
CA ARG A 57 -3.97 14.29 -2.92
C ARG A 57 -4.63 12.97 -3.31
N LEU A 58 -5.96 12.92 -3.41
CA LEU A 58 -6.68 11.76 -3.91
C LEU A 58 -6.41 11.51 -5.40
N GLY A 59 -6.23 12.59 -6.17
CA GLY A 59 -5.84 12.51 -7.58
C GLY A 59 -4.44 11.91 -7.80
N LYS A 60 -3.60 11.86 -6.77
CA LYS A 60 -2.28 11.21 -6.83
C LYS A 60 -2.38 9.69 -6.75
N ILE A 61 -3.45 9.15 -6.17
CA ILE A 61 -3.65 7.70 -6.08
C ILE A 61 -4.20 7.19 -7.42
N PRO A 62 -3.43 6.37 -8.16
CA PRO A 62 -3.90 5.83 -9.42
C PRO A 62 -5.20 5.04 -9.21
N GLY A 63 -6.19 5.26 -10.06
CA GLY A 63 -7.46 4.53 -10.01
C GLY A 63 -8.44 4.96 -8.91
N ALA A 64 -8.08 5.83 -7.95
CA ALA A 64 -8.94 6.17 -6.81
C ALA A 64 -10.30 6.74 -7.22
N ARG A 65 -10.32 7.73 -8.13
CA ARG A 65 -11.57 8.30 -8.64
C ARG A 65 -12.45 7.24 -9.30
N ARG A 66 -11.86 6.39 -10.14
CA ARG A 66 -12.59 5.32 -10.82
C ARG A 66 -13.13 4.28 -9.84
N ALA A 67 -12.39 3.94 -8.79
CA ALA A 67 -12.84 3.01 -7.75
C ALA A 67 -14.02 3.60 -6.95
N ILE A 68 -13.93 4.88 -6.56
CA ILE A 68 -15.03 5.63 -5.93
C ILE A 68 -16.27 5.65 -6.82
N ASP A 69 -16.12 6.02 -8.09
CA ASP A 69 -17.24 6.11 -9.03
C ASP A 69 -17.94 4.75 -9.20
N ARG A 70 -17.18 3.65 -9.23
CA ARG A 70 -17.75 2.29 -9.28
C ARG A 70 -18.48 1.93 -7.99
N ALA A 71 -17.86 2.17 -6.84
CA ALA A 71 -18.49 1.90 -5.54
C ALA A 71 -19.82 2.64 -5.39
N VAL A 72 -19.87 3.91 -5.80
CA VAL A 72 -21.10 4.72 -5.76
C VAL A 72 -22.13 4.21 -6.75
N ARG A 73 -21.72 3.91 -8.00
CA ARG A 73 -22.63 3.41 -9.04
C ARG A 73 -23.29 2.09 -8.65
N ASN A 74 -22.55 1.21 -7.98
CA ASN A 74 -23.01 -0.13 -7.63
C ASN A 74 -23.53 -0.23 -6.18
N ASP A 75 -23.64 0.89 -5.47
CA ASP A 75 -23.98 0.96 -4.04
C ASP A 75 -23.23 -0.07 -3.18
N ALA A 76 -21.90 -0.11 -3.33
CA ALA A 76 -21.01 -1.11 -2.78
C ALA A 76 -20.89 -1.04 -1.24
N ARG A 77 -21.91 -1.49 -0.52
CA ARG A 77 -21.99 -1.51 0.95
C ARG A 77 -21.61 -2.86 1.55
N GLU A 78 -21.93 -3.94 0.84
CA GLU A 78 -21.70 -5.32 1.30
C GLU A 78 -20.35 -5.84 0.79
N GLU A 79 -20.09 -5.61 -0.50
CA GLU A 79 -18.87 -6.04 -1.20
C GLU A 79 -18.01 -4.86 -1.64
N TRP A 80 -16.71 -5.12 -1.80
CA TRP A 80 -15.75 -4.14 -2.30
C TRP A 80 -15.79 -4.07 -3.82
N GLU A 81 -16.00 -2.88 -4.37
CA GLU A 81 -15.68 -2.62 -5.77
C GLU A 81 -14.19 -2.40 -5.93
N HIS A 82 -13.63 -2.77 -7.08
CA HIS A 82 -12.20 -2.59 -7.30
C HIS A 82 -11.85 -2.17 -8.72
N VAL A 83 -10.68 -1.57 -8.83
CA VAL A 83 -10.02 -1.28 -10.09
C VAL A 83 -8.66 -1.97 -10.08
N THR A 84 -8.45 -2.86 -11.04
CA THR A 84 -7.13 -3.44 -11.28
C THR A 84 -6.22 -2.41 -11.94
N ILE A 85 -5.05 -2.23 -11.33
CA ILE A 85 -4.01 -1.35 -11.81
C ILE A 85 -2.90 -2.24 -12.33
N ASP A 86 -2.82 -2.34 -13.65
CA ASP A 86 -1.77 -3.05 -14.39
C ASP A 86 -0.78 -1.99 -14.88
N ARG A 87 0.28 -1.77 -14.10
CA ARG A 87 1.37 -0.84 -14.42
C ARG A 87 2.67 -1.36 -13.83
N ASP A 88 3.77 -0.96 -14.46
CA ASP A 88 5.12 -1.07 -13.93
C ASP A 88 5.14 -0.41 -12.54
N GLY A 89 5.19 -1.23 -11.48
CA GLY A 89 5.13 -0.76 -10.11
C GLY A 89 3.72 -0.70 -9.49
N ALA A 90 2.93 -1.78 -9.54
CA ALA A 90 1.73 -1.89 -8.69
C ALA A 90 2.05 -1.77 -7.18
N TRP A 91 3.31 -2.02 -6.79
CA TRP A 91 3.82 -1.70 -5.45
C TRP A 91 3.81 -0.19 -5.14
N SER A 92 3.97 0.67 -6.16
CA SER A 92 3.85 2.13 -6.05
C SER A 92 2.44 2.56 -5.66
N VAL A 93 1.39 1.80 -5.99
CA VAL A 93 0.02 2.12 -5.57
C VAL A 93 -0.15 1.98 -4.06
N VAL A 94 0.37 0.89 -3.48
CA VAL A 94 0.34 0.67 -2.03
C VAL A 94 1.07 1.79 -1.30
N ASP A 95 2.27 2.13 -1.78
CA ASP A 95 3.08 3.22 -1.20
C ASP A 95 2.41 4.58 -1.36
N THR A 96 1.77 4.83 -2.51
CA THR A 96 1.02 6.07 -2.75
C THR A 96 -0.22 6.17 -1.87
N VAL A 97 -0.97 5.08 -1.66
CA VAL A 97 -2.14 5.04 -0.78
C VAL A 97 -1.72 5.30 0.68
N ARG A 98 -0.63 4.67 1.13
CA ARG A 98 -0.10 4.82 2.50
C ARG A 98 0.60 6.17 2.74
N GLY A 99 1.20 6.77 1.71
CA GLY A 99 1.99 8.00 1.83
C GLY A 99 1.27 9.29 1.41
N SER A 100 0.24 9.25 0.56
CA SER A 100 -0.39 10.46 0.00
C SER A 100 -1.53 11.02 0.83
N LEU A 101 -2.15 10.19 1.66
CA LEU A 101 -3.34 10.52 2.44
C LEU A 101 -3.19 9.97 3.86
N PRO A 102 -3.92 10.50 4.84
CA PRO A 102 -3.92 9.98 6.20
C PRO A 102 -4.50 8.57 6.22
N TYR A 103 -3.64 7.58 5.95
CA TYR A 103 -3.99 6.18 5.95
C TYR A 103 -4.23 5.75 7.38
N TYR A 104 -5.45 5.30 7.64
CA TYR A 104 -5.79 4.72 8.92
C TYR A 104 -5.38 3.25 8.94
N SER A 105 -4.56 2.89 9.92
CA SER A 105 -4.26 1.49 10.23
C SER A 105 -5.14 1.10 11.41
N GLY A 106 -6.24 0.42 11.11
CA GLY A 106 -7.20 -0.03 12.10
C GLY A 106 -6.70 -1.21 12.94
N SER A 107 -7.42 -1.45 14.02
CA SER A 107 -7.23 -2.59 14.91
C SER A 107 -8.53 -3.37 15.05
N ALA A 108 -8.46 -4.62 15.52
CA ALA A 108 -9.63 -5.37 16.01
C ALA A 108 -10.87 -5.43 15.09
N GLY A 109 -10.69 -5.49 13.77
CA GLY A 109 -11.79 -5.65 12.79
C GLY A 109 -12.22 -4.36 12.08
N GLU A 110 -11.60 -3.23 12.40
CA GLU A 110 -11.73 -1.99 11.62
C GLU A 110 -11.09 -2.14 10.23
N TYR A 111 -11.66 -1.46 9.23
CA TYR A 111 -11.04 -1.41 7.91
C TYR A 111 -9.79 -0.54 7.94
N ASN A 112 -8.71 -1.05 7.38
CA ASN A 112 -7.57 -0.20 7.03
C ASN A 112 -7.94 0.61 5.79
N GLY A 113 -7.39 1.82 5.67
CA GLY A 113 -7.54 2.56 4.44
C GLY A 113 -7.58 4.07 4.60
N VAL A 114 -7.84 4.71 3.47
CA VAL A 114 -8.14 6.13 3.41
C VAL A 114 -9.64 6.31 3.41
N TYR A 115 -10.14 7.12 4.34
CA TYR A 115 -11.56 7.44 4.45
C TYR A 115 -11.84 8.70 3.63
N VAL A 116 -12.76 8.61 2.68
CA VAL A 116 -13.09 9.68 1.73
C VAL A 116 -14.56 10.04 1.83
N ARG A 117 -14.86 11.32 2.01
CA ARG A 117 -16.21 11.86 1.85
C ARG A 117 -16.46 12.17 0.37
N HIS A 118 -17.46 11.52 -0.20
CA HIS A 118 -17.93 11.76 -1.56
C HIS A 118 -19.44 12.03 -1.52
N ASN A 119 -19.83 13.29 -1.74
CA ASN A 119 -21.17 13.80 -1.49
C ASN A 119 -21.62 13.55 -0.03
N ASP A 120 -22.74 12.85 0.17
CA ASP A 120 -23.32 12.48 1.46
C ASP A 120 -22.78 11.15 2.02
N ARG A 121 -21.93 10.45 1.26
CA ARG A 121 -21.43 9.11 1.57
C ARG A 121 -19.97 9.15 2.04
N ILE A 122 -19.61 8.14 2.83
CA ILE A 122 -18.24 7.86 3.23
C ILE A 122 -17.78 6.58 2.54
N ILE A 123 -16.58 6.63 1.96
CA ILE A 123 -15.97 5.56 1.19
C ILE A 123 -14.63 5.25 1.82
N VAL A 124 -14.36 3.98 2.10
CA VAL A 124 -13.02 3.51 2.48
C VAL A 124 -12.30 3.01 1.23
N LEU A 125 -11.04 3.44 1.07
CA LEU A 125 -10.14 3.01 0.00
C LEU A 125 -8.97 2.22 0.59
N ASP A 126 -8.71 1.04 0.05
CA ASP A 126 -7.53 0.24 0.43
C ASP A 126 -6.97 -0.53 -0.76
N ALA A 127 -5.68 -0.86 -0.69
CA ALA A 127 -5.06 -1.75 -1.65
C ALA A 127 -5.38 -3.20 -1.27
N ILE A 128 -6.20 -3.87 -2.08
CA ILE A 128 -6.68 -5.24 -1.84
C ILE A 128 -6.10 -6.21 -2.87
N GLY A 129 -6.08 -7.51 -2.54
CA GLY A 129 -5.78 -8.58 -3.49
C GLY A 129 -4.43 -8.45 -4.23
N TRP A 130 -3.40 -7.90 -3.57
CA TRP A 130 -2.07 -7.80 -4.14
C TRP A 130 -1.34 -9.15 -4.02
N ALA A 131 -0.82 -9.63 -5.15
CA ALA A 131 0.09 -10.77 -5.21
C ALA A 131 1.35 -10.32 -5.96
N ARG A 132 2.52 -10.57 -5.38
CA ARG A 132 3.79 -10.39 -6.11
C ARG A 132 3.86 -11.52 -7.13
N LEU A 133 3.62 -11.20 -8.40
CA LEU A 133 3.90 -12.11 -9.49
C LEU A 133 5.43 -12.17 -9.61
N GLU A 134 6.05 -13.13 -8.94
CA GLU A 134 7.43 -13.50 -9.28
C GLU A 134 7.39 -14.13 -10.67
N GLU A 135 8.15 -13.57 -11.62
CA GLU A 135 8.28 -14.16 -12.95
C GLU A 135 8.90 -15.57 -12.79
N PRO A 136 8.36 -16.60 -13.46
CA PRO A 136 9.02 -17.89 -13.48
C PRO A 136 10.38 -17.72 -14.16
N LEU A 137 11.43 -18.18 -13.48
CA LEU A 137 12.76 -18.30 -14.06
C LEU A 137 12.67 -19.25 -15.27
N HIS A 138 12.88 -18.71 -16.47
CA HIS A 138 13.10 -19.49 -17.68
C HIS A 138 14.59 -19.55 -18.00
#